data_AF-A0A6P7HAH8-F1
#
_entry.id   AF-A0A6P7HAH8-F1
#
_cell.length_a   1.000
_cell.length_b   1.000
_cell.length_c   1.000
_cell.angle_alpha   90.00
_cell.angle_beta   90.00
_cell.angle_gamma   90.00
#
_symmetry.space_group_name_H-M   'P 1'
#
loop_
_entity.id
_entity.type
_entity.pdbx_description
1 polymer ?
#
loop_
_entity_poly.entity_id
_entity_poly.type
_entity_poly.pdbx_seq_one_letter_code
_entity_poly.pdbx_strand_id
1 'polypeptide(L)'
;NIVLFFNFTDLLILPCIFSETSMGVKINAQTYDNSAYVHSVKNICSLIYQKMYSIPVAISHHLYPLTINYYKEKIVLKTLHNFTDQVIAKRCEDSRSVIKDKIDENGIKKKVAFLDLLLSANSNDQYLSRKDIREEVDTFMFAGMDTLSSAISFTLYALANNYQVQVRTNLL
;
A
#
# COMPACT_ATOMS: atom_id res chain seq x y z
N ASN A 1 -4.00 -13.03 22.57
CA ASN A 1 -3.75 -11.57 22.52
C ASN A 1 -3.80 -11.12 21.05
N ILE A 2 -4.98 -11.21 20.43
CA ILE A 2 -5.21 -10.99 18.98
C ILE A 2 -5.01 -9.52 18.59
N VAL A 3 -5.33 -8.60 19.51
CA VAL A 3 -5.21 -7.15 19.31
C VAL A 3 -3.76 -6.71 19.12
N LEU A 4 -2.79 -7.32 19.82
CA LEU A 4 -1.37 -7.03 19.61
C LEU A 4 -0.87 -7.53 18.25
N PHE A 5 -1.40 -8.66 17.77
CA PHE A 5 -1.00 -9.22 16.48
C PHE A 5 -1.55 -8.42 15.31
N PHE A 6 -2.83 -7.99 15.40
CA PHE A 6 -3.47 -7.11 14.43
C PHE A 6 -2.67 -5.80 14.26
N ASN A 7 -2.28 -5.20 15.39
CA ASN A 7 -1.43 -4.02 15.37
C ASN A 7 -0.06 -4.29 14.74
N PHE A 8 0.55 -5.46 14.92
CA PHE A 8 1.89 -5.75 14.35
C PHE A 8 1.85 -6.01 12.84
N THR A 9 0.84 -6.74 12.34
CA THR A 9 0.68 -7.03 10.91
C THR A 9 0.30 -5.79 10.12
N ASP A 10 -0.60 -4.96 10.64
CA ASP A 10 -0.99 -3.69 10.03
C ASP A 10 0.14 -2.67 10.00
N LEU A 11 0.87 -2.55 11.11
CA LEU A 11 1.67 -1.36 11.36
C LEU A 11 3.01 -1.36 10.64
N LEU A 12 3.60 -2.52 10.35
CA LEU A 12 5.00 -2.59 9.89
C LEU A 12 5.21 -3.47 8.68
N ILE A 13 4.54 -4.62 8.62
CA ILE A 13 4.90 -5.66 7.65
C ILE A 13 4.12 -5.49 6.36
N LEU A 14 2.81 -5.26 6.43
CA LEU A 14 1.96 -5.17 5.24
C LEU A 14 2.33 -4.00 4.30
N PRO A 15 2.48 -2.75 4.78
CA PRO A 15 2.83 -1.63 3.90
C PRO A 15 4.18 -1.84 3.19
N CYS A 16 5.13 -2.46 3.88
CA CYS A 16 6.45 -2.78 3.33
C CYS A 16 6.39 -3.87 2.27
N ILE A 17 5.70 -4.98 2.54
CA ILE A 17 5.54 -6.05 1.55
C ILE A 17 4.76 -5.54 0.34
N PHE A 18 3.69 -4.76 0.55
CA PHE A 18 2.87 -4.25 -0.55
C PHE A 18 3.62 -3.29 -1.47
N SER A 19 4.39 -2.39 -0.90
CA SER A 19 5.23 -1.48 -1.67
C SER A 19 6.34 -2.21 -2.40
N GLU A 20 6.94 -3.25 -1.79
CA GLU A 20 7.93 -4.08 -2.47
C GLU A 20 7.31 -4.90 -3.60
N THR A 21 6.12 -5.48 -3.43
CA THR A 21 5.47 -6.28 -4.47
C THR A 21 4.85 -5.44 -5.58
N SER A 22 4.27 -4.29 -5.25
CA SER A 22 3.45 -3.49 -6.18
C SER A 22 4.25 -2.38 -6.84
N MET A 23 5.16 -1.73 -6.10
CA MET A 23 6.02 -0.66 -6.60
C MET A 23 7.46 -1.13 -6.83
N GLY A 24 7.84 -2.31 -6.31
CA GLY A 24 9.20 -2.83 -6.44
C GLY A 24 10.23 -2.03 -5.63
N VAL A 25 9.82 -1.37 -4.55
CA VAL A 25 10.71 -0.58 -3.68
C VAL A 25 10.82 -1.26 -2.32
N LYS A 26 12.06 -1.48 -1.88
CA LYS A 26 12.33 -2.01 -0.53
C LYS A 26 12.14 -0.90 0.49
N ILE A 27 11.04 -0.96 1.24
CA ILE A 27 10.84 -0.12 2.42
C ILE A 27 11.34 -0.90 3.63
N ASN A 28 12.53 -0.54 4.14
CA ASN A 28 13.16 -1.22 5.28
C ASN A 28 12.52 -0.82 6.63
N ALA A 29 11.19 -0.74 6.73
CA ALA A 29 10.54 -0.32 7.98
C ALA A 29 10.62 -1.38 9.09
N GLN A 30 10.83 -2.66 8.76
CA GLN A 30 11.08 -3.71 9.75
C GLN A 30 12.41 -3.53 10.51
N THR A 31 13.38 -2.83 9.88
CA THR A 31 14.71 -2.58 10.48
C THR A 31 14.78 -1.19 11.11
N TYR A 32 14.03 -0.22 10.58
CA TYR A 32 13.94 1.15 11.09
C TYR A 32 12.49 1.45 11.48
N ASP A 33 12.23 1.44 12.79
CA ASP A 33 10.91 1.65 13.45
C ASP A 33 10.20 2.97 13.09
N ASN A 34 10.79 3.80 12.24
CA ASN A 34 10.43 5.21 12.10
C ASN A 34 10.33 5.71 10.65
N SER A 35 9.89 4.86 9.71
CA SER A 35 9.62 5.37 8.37
C SER A 35 8.38 6.29 8.40
N ALA A 36 8.60 7.58 8.09
CA ALA A 36 7.53 8.58 8.04
C ALA A 36 6.39 8.17 7.10
N TYR A 37 6.72 7.39 6.07
CA TYR A 37 5.77 6.81 5.13
C TYR A 37 4.79 5.84 5.81
N VAL A 38 5.28 4.84 6.53
CA VAL A 38 4.43 3.82 7.19
C VAL A 38 3.50 4.46 8.23
N HIS A 39 4.02 5.42 9.02
CA HIS A 39 3.19 6.20 9.93
C HIS A 39 2.13 7.04 9.19
N SER A 40 2.48 7.60 8.04
CA SER A 40 1.52 8.35 7.20
C SER A 40 0.43 7.44 6.65
N VAL A 41 0.75 6.21 6.24
CA VAL A 41 -0.23 5.21 5.79
C VAL A 41 -1.22 4.89 6.92
N LYS A 42 -0.73 4.62 8.13
CA LYS A 42 -1.61 4.37 9.27
C LYS A 42 -2.53 5.56 9.57
N ASN A 43 -1.95 6.76 9.58
CA ASN A 43 -2.69 7.98 9.91
C ASN A 43 -3.77 8.26 8.87
N ILE A 44 -3.52 8.03 7.58
CA ILE A 44 -4.54 8.23 6.56
C ILE A 44 -5.69 7.22 6.70
N CYS A 45 -5.39 5.94 6.97
CA CYS A 45 -6.44 4.93 7.21
C CYS A 45 -7.31 5.34 8.41
N SER A 46 -6.69 5.72 9.54
CA SER A 46 -7.44 6.17 10.71
C SER A 46 -8.29 7.43 10.43
N LEU A 47 -7.77 8.39 9.65
CA LEU A 47 -8.51 9.60 9.30
C LEU A 47 -9.68 9.28 8.37
N ILE A 48 -9.52 8.35 7.42
CA ILE A 48 -10.58 7.88 6.53
C ILE A 48 -11.68 7.19 7.34
N TYR A 49 -11.34 6.29 8.27
CA TYR A 49 -12.33 5.66 9.14
C TYR A 49 -13.07 6.69 10.00
N GLN A 50 -12.35 7.64 10.61
CA GLN A 50 -12.98 8.72 11.36
C GLN A 50 -13.90 9.56 10.49
N LYS A 51 -13.50 9.88 9.26
CA LYS A 51 -14.31 10.62 8.29
C LYS A 51 -15.58 9.85 7.91
N MET A 52 -15.46 8.54 7.68
CA MET A 52 -16.57 7.65 7.34
C MET A 52 -17.65 7.62 8.43
N TYR A 53 -17.25 7.63 9.71
CA TYR A 53 -18.17 7.61 10.85
C TYR A 53 -18.51 8.99 11.42
N SER A 54 -17.99 10.08 10.84
CA SER A 54 -18.21 11.44 11.34
C SER A 54 -19.52 12.02 10.80
N ILE A 55 -20.49 12.20 11.70
CA ILE A 55 -21.82 12.77 11.41
C ILE A 55 -21.74 14.14 10.70
N PRO A 56 -20.88 15.11 11.10
CA PRO A 56 -20.77 16.39 10.39
C PRO A 56 -20.37 16.27 8.92
N VAL A 57 -19.53 15.29 8.57
CA VAL A 57 -19.10 15.05 7.18
C VAL A 57 -20.23 14.41 6.38
N ALA A 58 -21.00 13.51 7.01
CA ALA A 58 -22.18 12.91 6.41
C ALA A 58 -23.30 13.93 6.13
N ILE A 59 -23.44 14.95 6.98
CA ILE A 59 -24.46 16.00 6.81
C ILE A 59 -24.09 16.98 5.69
N SER A 60 -22.82 17.40 5.60
CA SER A 60 -22.39 18.29 4.52
C SER A 60 -20.90 18.19 4.25
N HIS A 61 -20.56 17.89 2.99
CA HIS A 61 -19.18 17.83 2.51
C HIS A 61 -18.45 19.18 2.68
N HIS A 62 -19.18 20.30 2.63
CA HIS A 62 -18.61 21.64 2.78
C HIS A 62 -18.15 21.97 4.19
N LEU A 63 -18.60 21.22 5.21
CA LEU A 63 -18.16 21.41 6.59
C LEU A 63 -16.84 20.70 6.88
N TYR A 64 -16.45 19.72 6.06
CA TYR A 64 -15.23 18.96 6.29
C TYR A 64 -13.95 19.81 6.30
N PRO A 65 -13.74 20.78 5.38
CA PRO A 65 -12.59 21.69 5.41
C PRO A 65 -12.43 22.51 6.70
N LEU A 66 -13.49 22.66 7.49
CA LEU A 66 -13.47 23.38 8.77
C LEU A 66 -12.98 22.50 9.93
N THR A 67 -12.81 21.20 9.70
CA THR A 67 -12.40 20.26 10.75
C THR A 67 -10.87 20.19 10.87
N ILE A 68 -10.37 19.94 12.08
CA ILE A 68 -8.94 19.68 12.32
C ILE A 68 -8.46 18.45 11.52
N ASN A 69 -9.35 17.48 11.32
CA ASN A 69 -9.06 16.25 10.58
C ASN A 69 -8.71 16.52 9.11
N TYR A 70 -9.36 17.50 8.48
CA TYR A 70 -9.02 17.91 7.11
C TYR A 70 -7.56 18.40 7.00
N TYR A 71 -7.10 19.23 7.94
CA TYR A 71 -5.71 19.71 7.93
C TYR A 71 -4.71 18.58 8.18
N LYS A 72 -5.03 17.67 9.10
CA LYS A 72 -4.22 16.46 9.35
C LYS A 72 -4.13 15.59 8.09
N GLU A 73 -5.27 15.35 7.43
CA GLU A 73 -5.34 14.59 6.18
C GLU A 73 -4.44 15.21 5.11
N LYS A 74 -4.49 16.52 4.92
CA LYS A 74 -3.64 17.22 3.93
C LYS A 74 -2.15 17.06 4.20
N ILE A 75 -1.71 17.13 5.46
CA ILE A 75 -0.31 16.96 5.84
C ILE A 75 0.14 15.52 5.54
N VAL A 76 -0.66 14.53 5.95
CA VAL A 76 -0.37 13.11 5.75
C VAL A 76 -0.35 12.76 4.27
N LEU A 77 -1.34 13.21 3.49
CA LEU A 77 -1.39 13.01 2.05
C LEU A 77 -0.19 13.63 1.34
N LYS A 78 0.31 14.78 1.80
CA LYS A 78 1.52 15.38 1.21
C LYS A 78 2.73 14.45 1.36
N THR A 79 2.89 13.81 2.51
CA THR A 79 3.98 12.85 2.75
C THR A 79 3.82 11.60 1.87
N LEU A 80 2.61 11.05 1.77
CA LEU A 80 2.32 9.88 0.94
C LEU A 80 2.57 10.16 -0.53
N HIS A 81 2.00 11.25 -1.06
CA HIS A 81 2.20 11.66 -2.44
C HIS A 81 3.67 11.89 -2.75
N ASN A 82 4.42 12.58 -1.87
CA ASN A 82 5.84 12.81 -2.07
C ASN A 82 6.63 11.49 -2.15
N PHE A 83 6.26 10.50 -1.34
CA PHE A 83 6.85 9.16 -1.42
C PHE A 83 6.53 8.49 -2.75
N THR A 84 5.24 8.40 -3.12
CA THR A 84 4.82 7.75 -4.38
C THR A 84 5.41 8.46 -5.60
N ASP A 85 5.49 9.80 -5.59
CA ASP A 85 6.08 10.61 -6.66
C ASP A 85 7.59 10.30 -6.83
N GLN A 86 8.34 10.17 -5.73
CA GLN A 86 9.76 9.79 -5.77
C GLN A 86 9.95 8.38 -6.33
N VAL A 87 9.09 7.45 -5.94
CA VAL A 87 9.13 6.06 -6.43
C VAL A 87 8.82 6.01 -7.93
N ILE A 88 7.78 6.71 -8.39
CA ILE A 88 7.43 6.81 -9.81
C ILE A 88 8.58 7.44 -10.60
N ALA A 89 9.18 8.52 -10.11
CA ALA A 89 10.30 9.19 -10.78
C ALA A 89 11.50 8.25 -10.95
N LYS A 90 11.93 7.60 -9.86
CA LYS A 90 13.01 6.62 -9.88
C LYS A 90 12.73 5.47 -10.85
N ARG A 91 11.50 4.93 -10.83
CA ARG A 91 11.09 3.85 -11.74
C ARG A 91 10.98 4.28 -13.19
N CYS A 92 10.63 5.53 -13.48
CA CYS A 92 10.66 6.07 -14.84
C CYS A 92 12.09 6.16 -15.38
N GLU A 93 13.05 6.53 -14.53
CA GLU A 93 14.48 6.55 -14.89
C GLU A 93 14.99 5.12 -15.15
N ASP A 94 14.71 4.19 -14.23
CA ASP A 94 15.09 2.78 -14.36
C ASP A 94 14.43 2.12 -15.58
N SER A 95 13.15 2.42 -15.87
CA SER A 95 12.41 1.85 -17.01
C SER A 95 13.00 2.26 -18.36
N ARG A 96 13.61 3.44 -18.49
CA ARG A 96 14.34 3.81 -19.71
C ARG A 96 15.54 2.89 -19.98
N SER A 97 16.05 2.22 -18.96
CA SER A 97 17.13 1.23 -19.08
C SER A 97 16.62 -0.23 -19.24
N VAL A 98 15.39 -0.55 -18.82
CA VAL A 98 14.87 -1.93 -18.73
C VAL A 98 13.90 -2.31 -19.85
N ILE A 99 13.35 -1.37 -20.63
CA ILE A 99 12.41 -1.69 -21.73
C ILE A 99 13.04 -2.54 -22.86
N LYS A 100 14.37 -2.74 -22.88
CA LYS A 100 15.02 -3.60 -23.88
C LYS A 100 14.93 -5.11 -23.65
N ASP A 101 14.74 -5.59 -22.42
CA ASP A 101 14.80 -7.04 -22.13
C ASP A 101 13.50 -7.54 -21.50
N LYS A 102 12.46 -7.71 -22.33
CA LYS A 102 11.21 -8.36 -21.91
C LYS A 102 11.30 -9.90 -21.88
N ILE A 103 12.49 -10.47 -22.10
CA ILE A 103 12.71 -11.91 -22.11
C ILE A 103 14.06 -12.15 -21.43
N ASP A 104 14.04 -12.81 -20.27
CA ASP A 104 15.28 -13.41 -19.72
C ASP A 104 15.81 -14.42 -20.74
N GLU A 105 17.12 -14.68 -20.81
CA GLU A 105 17.74 -15.64 -21.76
C GLU A 105 17.09 -17.04 -21.76
N ASN A 106 16.29 -17.35 -20.73
CA ASN A 106 15.55 -18.59 -20.52
C ASN A 106 14.06 -18.55 -20.92
N GLY A 107 13.54 -17.47 -21.54
CA GLY A 107 12.14 -17.40 -22.00
C GLY A 107 11.08 -17.17 -20.91
N ILE A 108 11.49 -16.91 -19.67
CA ILE A 108 10.60 -16.71 -18.53
C ILE A 108 10.18 -15.23 -18.45
N LYS A 109 8.87 -14.96 -18.42
CA LYS A 109 8.34 -13.61 -18.18
C LYS A 109 8.78 -13.13 -16.80
N LYS A 110 9.64 -12.12 -16.76
CA LYS A 110 10.04 -11.43 -15.52
C LYS A 110 8.79 -10.94 -14.80
N LYS A 111 8.69 -11.17 -13.49
CA LYS A 111 7.56 -10.71 -12.67
C LYS A 111 7.55 -9.18 -12.69
N VAL A 112 6.61 -8.59 -13.42
CA VAL A 112 6.47 -7.15 -13.59
C VAL A 112 5.69 -6.59 -12.39
N ALA A 113 6.22 -5.56 -11.74
CA ALA A 113 5.50 -4.89 -10.65
C ALA A 113 4.27 -4.15 -11.22
N PHE A 114 3.24 -3.94 -10.40
CA PHE A 114 2.03 -3.24 -10.81
C PHE A 114 2.33 -1.84 -11.37
N LEU A 115 3.23 -1.09 -10.70
CA LEU A 115 3.69 0.21 -11.18
C LEU A 115 4.36 0.13 -12.56
N ASP A 116 5.18 -0.90 -12.80
CA ASP A 116 5.87 -1.08 -14.09
C ASP A 116 4.85 -1.38 -15.21
N LEU A 117 3.75 -2.08 -14.91
CA LEU A 117 2.64 -2.28 -15.85
C LEU A 117 1.99 -0.94 -16.23
N LEU A 118 1.67 -0.08 -15.25
CA LEU A 118 1.08 1.24 -15.49
C LEU A 118 2.00 2.15 -16.33
N LEU A 119 3.30 2.14 -16.04
CA LEU A 119 4.30 2.88 -16.82
C LEU A 119 4.40 2.36 -18.26
N SER A 120 4.31 1.04 -18.46
CA SER A 120 4.34 0.43 -19.80
C SER A 120 3.08 0.71 -20.61
N ALA A 121 1.90 0.73 -19.97
CA ALA A 121 0.63 1.07 -20.62
C ALA A 121 0.64 2.52 -21.11
N ASN A 122 1.25 3.43 -20.33
CA ASN A 122 1.40 4.83 -20.72
C ASN A 122 2.23 5.03 -22.00
N SER A 123 3.19 4.14 -22.25
CA SER A 123 4.04 4.20 -23.44
C SER A 123 3.36 3.67 -24.71
N ASN A 124 2.23 2.96 -24.59
CA ASN A 124 1.52 2.25 -25.67
C ASN A 124 0.17 2.91 -26.01
N ASP A 125 0.17 4.23 -26.26
CA ASP A 125 -1.01 5.02 -26.69
C ASP A 125 -2.10 5.30 -25.63
N GLN A 126 -1.83 5.05 -24.35
CA GLN A 126 -2.70 5.47 -23.24
C GLN A 126 -2.11 6.69 -22.51
N TYR A 127 -2.71 7.88 -22.65
CA TYR A 127 -2.24 9.10 -22.00
C TYR A 127 -2.61 9.15 -20.51
N LEU A 128 -2.02 8.28 -19.68
CA LEU A 128 -2.13 8.42 -18.23
C LEU A 128 -1.23 9.57 -17.78
N SER A 129 -1.75 10.55 -17.05
CA SER A 129 -0.87 11.55 -16.44
C SER A 129 -0.11 10.91 -15.26
N ARG A 130 1.01 11.51 -14.84
CA ARG A 130 1.70 11.08 -13.61
C ARG A 130 0.76 11.10 -12.39
N LYS A 131 -0.19 12.04 -12.38
CA LYS A 131 -1.20 12.14 -11.33
C LYS A 131 -2.12 10.93 -11.36
N ASP A 132 -2.60 10.51 -12.53
CA ASP A 132 -3.50 9.36 -12.66
C ASP A 132 -2.79 8.05 -12.25
N ILE A 133 -1.53 7.87 -12.66
CA ILE A 133 -0.71 6.71 -12.22
C ILE A 133 -0.58 6.70 -10.69
N ARG A 134 -0.28 7.86 -10.09
CA ARG A 134 -0.16 7.97 -8.64
C ARG A 134 -1.47 7.64 -7.94
N GLU A 135 -2.58 8.19 -8.41
CA GLU A 135 -3.90 7.93 -7.83
C GLU A 135 -4.31 6.46 -7.92
N GLU A 136 -4.00 5.79 -9.03
CA GLU A 136 -4.26 4.35 -9.20
C GLU A 136 -3.39 3.51 -8.25
N VAL A 137 -2.11 3.87 -8.12
CA VAL A 137 -1.18 3.19 -7.21
C VAL A 137 -1.59 3.40 -5.75
N ASP A 138 -1.92 4.62 -5.34
CA ASP A 138 -2.34 4.93 -3.97
C ASP A 138 -3.67 4.21 -3.64
N THR A 139 -4.61 4.15 -4.58
CA THR A 139 -5.88 3.42 -4.44
C THR A 139 -5.64 1.92 -4.29
N PHE A 140 -4.80 1.33 -5.15
CA PHE A 140 -4.45 -0.08 -5.09
C PHE A 140 -3.78 -0.45 -3.75
N MET A 141 -2.87 0.41 -3.29
CA MET A 141 -2.21 0.22 -1.99
C MET A 141 -3.20 0.26 -0.83
N PHE A 142 -4.14 1.21 -0.83
CA PHE A 142 -5.11 1.35 0.24
C PHE A 142 -6.08 0.15 0.29
N ALA A 143 -6.71 -0.19 -0.84
CA ALA A 143 -7.69 -1.27 -0.92
C ALA A 143 -7.07 -2.65 -0.63
N GLY A 144 -5.86 -2.87 -1.14
CA GLY A 144 -5.14 -4.14 -0.97
C GLY A 144 -4.69 -4.38 0.47
N MET A 145 -4.26 -3.32 1.17
CA MET A 145 -3.69 -3.43 2.52
C MET A 145 -4.73 -3.81 3.57
N ASP A 146 -5.83 -3.06 3.66
CA ASP A 146 -6.86 -3.29 4.68
C ASP A 146 -7.49 -4.68 4.56
N THR A 147 -7.75 -5.12 3.32
CA THR A 147 -8.32 -6.44 3.04
C THR A 147 -7.35 -7.58 3.40
N LEU A 148 -6.07 -7.44 3.06
CA LEU A 148 -5.07 -8.49 3.33
C LEU A 148 -4.74 -8.60 4.81
N SER A 149 -4.72 -7.49 5.55
CA SER A 149 -4.56 -7.56 7.00
C SER A 149 -5.70 -8.31 7.67
N SER A 150 -6.95 -8.02 7.28
CA SER A 150 -8.12 -8.72 7.78
C SER A 150 -8.02 -10.22 7.45
N ALA A 151 -7.69 -10.56 6.21
CA ALA A 151 -7.54 -11.95 5.77
C ALA A 151 -6.46 -12.71 6.57
N ILE A 152 -5.29 -12.11 6.78
CA ILE A 152 -4.21 -12.70 7.58
C ILE A 152 -4.65 -12.89 9.02
N SER A 153 -5.28 -11.89 9.60
CA SER A 153 -5.75 -11.91 10.99
C SER A 153 -6.79 -13.01 11.23
N PHE A 154 -7.78 -13.13 10.34
CA PHE A 154 -8.79 -14.21 10.43
C PHE A 154 -8.18 -15.58 10.17
N THR A 155 -7.23 -15.69 9.23
CA THR A 155 -6.55 -16.95 8.94
C THR A 155 -5.75 -17.43 10.15
N LEU A 156 -4.99 -16.54 10.77
CA LEU A 156 -4.23 -16.86 11.99
C LEU A 156 -5.14 -17.18 13.17
N TYR A 157 -6.25 -16.45 13.32
CA TYR A 157 -7.27 -16.77 14.32
C TYR A 157 -7.87 -18.16 14.10
N ALA A 158 -8.21 -18.52 12.87
CA ALA A 158 -8.72 -19.83 12.53
C ALA A 158 -7.68 -20.93 12.80
N LEU A 159 -6.41 -20.70 12.47
CA LEU A 159 -5.31 -21.63 12.74
C LEU A 159 -5.11 -21.85 14.25
N ALA A 160 -5.08 -20.78 15.05
CA ALA A 160 -4.88 -20.86 16.49
C ALA A 160 -5.99 -21.65 17.22
N ASN A 161 -7.21 -21.65 16.68
CA ASN A 161 -8.34 -22.37 17.26
C ASN A 161 -8.47 -23.83 16.76
N ASN A 162 -7.66 -24.26 15.80
CA ASN A 162 -7.77 -25.59 15.18
C ASN A 162 -6.43 -26.34 15.21
N TYR A 163 -6.12 -26.95 16.36
CA TYR A 163 -4.89 -27.70 16.59
C TYR A 163 -4.58 -28.76 15.52
N GLN A 164 -5.59 -29.49 15.03
CA GLN A 164 -5.39 -30.48 13.97
C GLN A 164 -4.94 -29.88 12.64
N VAL A 165 -5.35 -28.66 12.32
CA VAL A 165 -4.90 -27.94 11.11
C VAL A 165 -3.47 -27.44 11.32
N GLN A 166 -3.14 -26.95 12.51
CA GLN A 166 -1.81 -26.46 12.85
C GLN A 166 -0.73 -27.55 12.79
N VAL A 167 -1.04 -28.77 13.22
CA VAL A 167 -0.15 -29.94 13.10
C VAL A 167 0.01 -30.37 11.64
N ARG A 168 -1.05 -30.26 10.83
CA ARG A 168 -1.01 -30.63 9.40
C ARG A 168 -0.20 -29.65 8.55
N THR A 169 -0.11 -28.40 8.96
CA THR A 169 0.67 -27.35 8.28
C THR A 169 2.12 -27.26 8.78
N ASN A 170 2.58 -28.16 9.66
CA ASN A 170 3.93 -28.12 10.25
C ASN A 170 4.27 -26.76 10.91
N LEU A 171 3.26 -26.09 11.48
CA LEU A 171 3.48 -24.87 12.29
C LEU A 171 3.83 -25.19 13.75
N LEU A 172 3.85 -26.48 14.10
CA LEU A 172 4.39 -27.12 15.30
C LEU A 172 5.06 -28.42 14.84
#